data_AF-A0A1I8AED3-F1
#
_entry.id   AF-A0A1I8AED3-F1
#
_cell.length_a   1.000
_cell.length_b   1.000
_cell.length_c   1.000
_cell.angle_alpha   90.00
_cell.angle_beta   90.00
_cell.angle_gamma   90.00
#
_symmetry.space_group_name_H-M   'P 1'
#
loop_
_entity.id
_entity.type
_entity.pdbx_description
1 polymer ?
#
loop_
_entity_poly.entity_id
_entity_poly.type
_entity_poly.pdbx_seq_one_letter_code
_entity_poly.pdbx_strand_id
1 'polypeptide(L)'
;MGCVPLVFRESVCASLNWASLCKLSSLEPAGYVGDDAQWRPFAAPWTKVALDVESRTKHVELDVIFDGNDEVFYKTLSSVEEVKKAKYVVWTVAVSSRNVGDIAKKGSLRALLHGTNFQALHLNSATYFDNFMDLLRPGYLRTVSISCSKFKSASTLSVWLKKAMQHKSLNCFSVKSTSVDDEAPKVEDFQEHLYSLLVHSRHLSYVSVHNNDSIADLDLSFVVKLWKHWLNAQEGFQRRVVFSCRLKHTDEEEELMRRYEFEHWKVFHHKSGRGRAKIFNTRGVFDVEFS
;
A
#
# COMPACT_ATOMS: atom_id res chain seq x y z
N MET A 1 -17.14 -33.31 -6.17
CA MET A 1 -16.82 -32.02 -5.50
C MET A 1 -17.97 -31.06 -5.74
N GLY A 2 -18.52 -30.44 -4.69
CA GLY A 2 -19.60 -29.46 -4.82
C GLY A 2 -19.12 -28.20 -5.56
N CYS A 3 -19.97 -27.65 -6.44
CA CYS A 3 -19.67 -26.39 -7.12
C CYS A 3 -19.72 -25.24 -6.11
N VAL A 4 -18.68 -24.40 -6.05
CA VAL A 4 -18.69 -23.18 -5.24
C VAL A 4 -19.76 -22.22 -5.80
N PRO A 5 -20.71 -21.72 -4.98
CA PRO A 5 -21.74 -20.81 -5.44
C PRO A 5 -21.15 -19.60 -6.17
N LEU A 6 -21.82 -19.14 -7.24
CA LEU A 6 -21.34 -18.00 -8.04
C LEU A 6 -21.16 -16.74 -7.19
N VAL A 7 -22.12 -16.46 -6.30
CA VAL A 7 -22.09 -15.29 -5.41
C VAL A 7 -20.85 -15.31 -4.51
N PHE A 8 -20.46 -16.49 -4.02
CA PHE A 8 -19.24 -16.61 -3.21
C PHE A 8 -17.99 -16.32 -4.05
N ARG A 9 -17.91 -16.86 -5.27
CA ARG A 9 -16.80 -16.58 -6.19
C ARG A 9 -16.71 -15.09 -6.54
N GLU A 10 -17.84 -14.47 -6.85
CA GLU A 10 -17.93 -13.03 -7.13
C GLU A 10 -17.47 -12.21 -5.92
N SER A 11 -17.95 -12.55 -4.72
CA SER A 11 -17.56 -11.87 -3.48
C SER A 11 -16.06 -11.98 -3.21
N VAL A 12 -15.48 -13.16 -3.41
CA VAL A 12 -14.03 -13.37 -3.25
C VAL A 12 -13.27 -12.55 -4.30
N CYS A 13 -13.63 -12.64 -5.58
CA CYS A 13 -12.99 -11.86 -6.64
C CYS A 13 -13.10 -10.34 -6.41
N ALA A 14 -14.27 -9.84 -6.00
CA ALA A 14 -14.48 -8.42 -5.68
C ALA A 14 -13.65 -7.96 -4.47
N SER A 15 -13.28 -8.89 -3.59
CA SER A 15 -12.40 -8.62 -2.46
C SER A 15 -10.91 -8.73 -2.80
N LEU A 16 -10.52 -9.16 -3.99
CA LEU A 16 -9.11 -9.23 -4.38
C LEU A 16 -8.53 -7.81 -4.58
N ASN A 17 -7.21 -7.70 -4.45
CA ASN A 17 -6.51 -6.52 -4.95
C ASN A 17 -6.37 -6.59 -6.48
N TRP A 18 -6.20 -5.42 -7.11
CA TRP A 18 -6.14 -5.31 -8.56
C TRP A 18 -5.14 -6.28 -9.19
N ALA A 19 -3.91 -6.34 -8.66
CA ALA A 19 -2.88 -7.24 -9.17
C ALA A 19 -3.28 -8.73 -9.07
N SER A 20 -3.93 -9.14 -7.97
CA SER A 20 -4.41 -10.51 -7.78
C SER A 20 -5.60 -10.82 -8.67
N LEU A 21 -6.48 -9.84 -8.89
CA LEU A 21 -7.61 -9.95 -9.79
C LEU A 21 -7.12 -10.12 -11.24
N CYS A 22 -6.20 -9.26 -11.70
CA CYS A 22 -5.56 -9.36 -13.02
C CYS A 22 -4.78 -10.67 -13.19
N LYS A 23 -4.09 -11.13 -12.15
CA LYS A 23 -3.39 -12.42 -12.19
C LYS A 23 -4.38 -13.57 -12.33
N LEU A 24 -5.49 -13.53 -11.59
CA LEU A 24 -6.53 -14.55 -11.66
C LEU A 24 -7.27 -14.51 -13.01
N SER A 25 -7.49 -13.33 -13.58
CA SER A 25 -8.13 -13.14 -14.88
C SER A 25 -7.24 -13.50 -16.06
N SER A 26 -5.91 -13.41 -15.89
CA SER A 26 -4.90 -13.82 -16.89
C SER A 26 -4.43 -15.27 -16.77
N LEU A 27 -4.94 -16.05 -15.79
CA LEU A 27 -4.68 -17.49 -15.76
C LEU A 27 -5.31 -18.11 -17.01
N GLU A 28 -4.46 -18.54 -17.95
CA GLU A 28 -4.90 -19.25 -19.13
C GLU A 28 -5.71 -20.48 -18.72
N PRO A 29 -6.82 -20.78 -19.43
CA PRO A 29 -7.44 -22.07 -19.27
C PRO A 29 -6.40 -23.13 -19.63
N ALA A 30 -6.10 -24.03 -18.68
CA ALA A 30 -5.07 -25.05 -18.82
C ALA A 30 -5.10 -25.66 -20.25
N GLY A 31 -4.07 -25.32 -21.02
CA GLY A 31 -3.97 -25.64 -22.43
C GLY A 31 -3.86 -27.14 -22.69
N TYR A 32 -4.36 -27.50 -23.87
CA TYR A 32 -4.25 -28.76 -24.60
C TYR A 32 -3.13 -29.71 -24.13
N VAL A 33 -3.48 -30.89 -23.63
CA VAL A 33 -2.56 -32.02 -23.46
C VAL A 33 -3.11 -33.21 -24.26
N GLY A 34 -2.67 -33.31 -25.51
CA GLY A 34 -2.85 -34.50 -26.37
C GLY A 34 -4.14 -34.57 -27.19
N ASP A 35 -4.05 -35.26 -28.33
CA ASP A 35 -5.05 -35.34 -29.41
C ASP A 35 -6.40 -35.99 -29.03
N ASP A 36 -6.53 -36.57 -27.84
CA ASP A 36 -7.76 -37.28 -27.40
C ASP A 36 -8.40 -36.73 -26.10
N ALA A 37 -7.95 -35.57 -25.60
CA ALA A 37 -8.49 -35.01 -24.38
C ALA A 37 -9.61 -33.98 -24.67
N GLN A 38 -10.87 -34.37 -24.41
CA GLN A 38 -11.99 -33.45 -24.26
C GLN A 38 -11.58 -32.21 -23.46
N TRP A 39 -11.89 -31.01 -23.98
CA TRP A 39 -11.72 -29.72 -23.32
C TRP A 39 -12.03 -29.82 -21.83
N ARG A 40 -11.00 -29.87 -20.98
CA ARG A 40 -11.19 -29.89 -19.52
C ARG A 40 -11.50 -28.45 -19.09
N PRO A 41 -12.73 -28.11 -18.65
CA PRO A 41 -13.11 -26.74 -18.31
C PRO A 41 -12.57 -26.27 -16.94
N PHE A 42 -11.64 -27.03 -16.35
CA PHE A 42 -11.33 -26.97 -14.92
C PHE A 42 -10.65 -25.67 -14.47
N ALA A 43 -10.13 -24.86 -15.39
CA ALA A 43 -9.54 -23.57 -15.05
C ALA A 43 -10.55 -22.40 -14.96
N ALA A 44 -11.72 -22.46 -15.62
CA ALA A 44 -12.47 -21.24 -15.93
C ALA A 44 -13.53 -20.73 -14.92
N PRO A 45 -13.98 -21.43 -13.84
CA PRO A 45 -15.04 -20.88 -12.98
C PRO A 45 -14.61 -19.65 -12.18
N TRP A 46 -13.32 -19.52 -11.87
CA TRP A 46 -12.75 -18.38 -11.14
C TRP A 46 -12.23 -17.32 -12.09
N THR A 47 -11.54 -17.70 -13.17
CA THR A 47 -11.05 -16.77 -14.20
C THR A 47 -12.19 -15.98 -14.85
N LYS A 48 -13.28 -16.65 -15.25
CA LYS A 48 -14.45 -15.96 -15.83
C LYS A 48 -15.09 -14.98 -14.84
N VAL A 49 -15.18 -15.37 -13.57
CA VAL A 49 -15.75 -14.50 -12.52
C VAL A 49 -14.81 -13.34 -12.22
N ALA A 50 -13.49 -13.56 -12.21
CA ALA A 50 -12.50 -12.51 -12.05
C ALA A 50 -12.58 -11.49 -13.19
N LEU A 51 -12.65 -11.94 -14.45
CA LEU A 51 -12.86 -11.08 -15.63
C LEU A 51 -14.17 -10.30 -15.55
N ASP A 52 -15.26 -10.95 -15.13
CA ASP A 52 -16.56 -10.29 -14.98
C ASP A 52 -16.52 -9.21 -13.89
N VAL A 53 -15.94 -9.53 -12.71
CA VAL A 53 -15.75 -8.56 -11.63
C VAL A 53 -14.84 -7.42 -12.09
N GLU A 54 -13.72 -7.72 -12.75
CA GLU A 54 -12.76 -6.74 -13.28
C GLU A 54 -13.46 -5.77 -14.24
N SER A 55 -14.16 -6.28 -15.24
CA SER A 55 -14.90 -5.46 -16.22
C SER A 55 -16.03 -4.62 -15.61
N ARG A 56 -16.54 -5.02 -14.44
CA ARG A 56 -17.61 -4.32 -13.69
C ARG A 56 -17.11 -3.48 -12.53
N THR A 57 -15.79 -3.47 -12.29
CA THR A 57 -15.16 -2.68 -11.24
C THR A 57 -14.77 -1.32 -11.82
N LYS A 58 -15.33 -0.25 -11.26
CA LYS A 58 -14.92 1.11 -11.60
C LYS A 58 -13.90 1.61 -10.58
N HIS A 59 -12.74 2.02 -11.07
CA HIS A 59 -11.74 2.72 -10.27
C HIS A 59 -12.04 4.22 -10.31
N VAL A 60 -12.23 4.81 -9.15
CA VAL A 60 -12.57 6.22 -9.01
C VAL A 60 -11.48 6.88 -8.18
N GLU A 61 -10.79 7.82 -8.81
CA GLU A 61 -9.82 8.69 -8.16
C GLU A 61 -10.48 10.04 -7.89
N LEU A 62 -10.45 10.42 -6.61
CA LEU A 62 -10.86 11.72 -6.10
C LEU A 62 -9.59 12.51 -5.79
N ASP A 63 -9.25 13.45 -6.66
CA ASP A 63 -8.16 14.39 -6.43
C ASP A 63 -8.73 15.63 -5.74
N VAL A 64 -8.20 15.94 -4.56
CA VAL A 64 -8.62 17.06 -3.73
C VAL A 64 -7.47 18.05 -3.59
N ILE A 65 -7.74 19.30 -3.94
CA ILE A 65 -6.89 20.44 -3.63
C ILE A 65 -7.29 20.94 -2.25
N PHE A 66 -6.39 20.80 -1.28
CA PHE A 66 -6.64 21.07 0.12
C PHE A 66 -5.61 22.05 0.67
N ASP A 67 -6.10 23.17 1.18
CA ASP A 67 -5.33 24.28 1.74
C ASP A 67 -5.47 24.38 3.28
N GLY A 68 -6.10 23.40 3.92
CA GLY A 68 -6.38 23.38 5.36
C GLY A 68 -7.85 23.60 5.72
N ASN A 69 -8.71 23.98 4.75
CA ASN A 69 -10.13 24.26 4.98
C ASN A 69 -11.04 23.09 4.58
N ASP A 70 -12.27 23.06 5.13
CA ASP A 70 -13.29 22.08 4.70
C ASP A 70 -13.80 22.37 3.28
N GLU A 71 -13.85 23.64 2.91
CA GLU A 71 -14.17 24.03 1.54
C GLU A 71 -12.97 23.71 0.64
N VAL A 72 -13.18 22.78 -0.29
CA VAL A 72 -12.12 22.27 -1.16
C VAL A 72 -12.52 22.31 -2.62
N PHE A 73 -11.50 22.33 -3.46
CA PHE A 73 -11.61 22.09 -4.88
C PHE A 73 -11.28 20.63 -5.16
N TYR A 74 -12.07 19.95 -5.97
CA TYR A 74 -11.82 18.55 -6.29
C TYR A 74 -12.16 18.23 -7.74
N LYS A 75 -11.52 17.19 -8.27
CA LYS A 75 -11.94 16.53 -9.51
C LYS A 75 -12.10 15.04 -9.27
N THR A 76 -12.97 14.44 -10.06
CA THR A 76 -13.13 12.99 -10.12
C THR A 76 -12.85 12.56 -11.55
N LEU A 77 -11.98 11.57 -11.74
CA LEU A 77 -11.70 11.03 -13.09
C LEU A 77 -12.89 10.25 -13.67
N SER A 78 -13.87 9.89 -12.83
CA SER A 78 -15.11 9.23 -13.23
C SER A 78 -16.32 10.15 -13.09
N SER A 79 -17.28 10.01 -14.01
CA SER A 79 -18.58 10.66 -13.91
C SER A 79 -19.45 10.01 -12.82
N VAL A 80 -20.40 10.76 -12.28
CA VAL A 80 -21.34 10.26 -11.26
C VAL A 80 -22.18 9.11 -11.82
N GLU A 81 -22.55 9.20 -13.10
CA GLU A 81 -23.34 8.20 -13.83
C GLU A 81 -22.59 6.88 -13.99
N GLU A 82 -21.28 6.92 -14.26
CA GLU A 82 -20.45 5.71 -14.31
C GLU A 82 -20.36 5.04 -12.95
N VAL A 83 -20.15 5.82 -11.87
CA VAL A 83 -20.09 5.28 -10.51
C VAL A 83 -21.41 4.64 -10.10
N LYS A 84 -22.55 5.28 -10.44
CA LYS A 84 -23.89 4.73 -10.16
C LYS A 84 -24.19 3.43 -10.92
N LYS A 85 -23.61 3.25 -12.11
CA LYS A 85 -23.80 2.04 -12.93
C LYS A 85 -22.85 0.90 -12.55
N ALA A 86 -21.77 1.18 -11.83
CA ALA A 86 -20.78 0.19 -11.46
C ALA A 86 -21.30 -0.73 -10.34
N LYS A 87 -21.10 -2.04 -10.51
CA LYS A 87 -21.44 -3.03 -9.47
C LYS A 87 -20.42 -2.99 -8.32
N TYR A 88 -19.16 -2.75 -8.65
CA TYR A 88 -18.06 -2.61 -7.70
C TYR A 88 -17.34 -1.29 -7.93
N VAL A 89 -17.00 -0.59 -6.85
CA VAL A 89 -16.30 0.70 -6.92
C VAL A 89 -15.09 0.66 -5.99
N VAL A 90 -13.94 1.03 -6.54
CA VAL A 90 -12.69 1.18 -5.78
C VAL A 90 -12.36 2.65 -5.72
N TRP A 91 -12.43 3.22 -4.51
CA TRP A 91 -12.14 4.62 -4.28
C TRP A 91 -10.70 4.85 -3.85
N THR A 92 -10.03 5.75 -4.55
CA THR A 92 -8.75 6.34 -4.17
C THR A 92 -8.97 7.82 -3.88
N VAL A 93 -8.44 8.31 -2.77
CA VAL A 93 -8.40 9.74 -2.49
C VAL A 93 -6.95 10.21 -2.49
N ALA A 94 -6.67 11.22 -3.31
CA ALA A 94 -5.41 11.91 -3.39
C ALA A 94 -5.62 13.36 -2.97
N VAL A 95 -5.02 13.76 -1.86
CA VAL A 95 -5.13 15.10 -1.31
C VAL A 95 -3.80 15.80 -1.48
N SER A 96 -3.81 16.98 -2.08
CA SER A 96 -2.60 17.79 -2.20
C SER A 96 -2.89 19.29 -2.09
N SER A 97 -1.90 20.08 -1.70
CA SER A 97 -2.02 21.55 -1.66
C SER A 97 -1.71 22.24 -2.99
N ARG A 98 -1.24 21.49 -3.98
CA ARG A 98 -0.86 22.04 -5.29
C ARG A 98 -2.04 22.01 -6.23
N ASN A 99 -2.30 23.13 -6.90
CA ASN A 99 -3.32 23.20 -7.93
C ASN A 99 -2.84 22.40 -9.17
N VAL A 100 -3.58 21.35 -9.54
CA VAL A 100 -3.28 20.52 -10.72
C VAL A 100 -4.33 20.80 -11.80
N GLY A 101 -4.17 21.94 -12.47
CA GLY A 101 -4.87 22.29 -13.70
C GLY A 101 -6.18 23.07 -13.55
N ASP A 102 -6.76 23.41 -14.70
CA ASP A 102 -8.00 24.17 -14.79
C ASP A 102 -9.21 23.25 -14.66
N ILE A 103 -10.18 23.71 -13.85
CA ILE A 103 -11.49 23.12 -13.56
C ILE A 103 -11.50 22.08 -12.43
N ALA A 104 -11.70 22.59 -11.21
CA ALA A 104 -12.07 21.79 -10.05
C ALA A 104 -13.48 22.19 -9.59
N LYS A 105 -14.31 21.20 -9.28
CA LYS A 105 -15.61 21.41 -8.63
C LYS A 105 -15.35 21.88 -7.21
N LYS A 106 -16.19 22.79 -6.71
CA LYS A 106 -16.15 23.23 -5.32
C LYS A 106 -17.01 22.30 -4.46
N GLY A 107 -16.57 21.94 -3.27
CA GLY A 107 -17.32 21.06 -2.35
C GLY A 107 -16.81 21.10 -0.91
N SER A 108 -17.43 20.30 -0.05
CA SER A 108 -16.99 20.09 1.33
C SER A 108 -16.20 18.79 1.43
N LEU A 109 -15.00 18.87 2.02
CA LEU A 109 -14.15 17.71 2.27
C LEU A 109 -14.85 16.70 3.18
N ARG A 110 -15.54 17.18 4.22
CA ARG A 110 -16.37 16.33 5.08
C ARG A 110 -17.37 15.51 4.28
N ALA A 111 -18.10 16.14 3.36
CA ALA A 111 -19.08 15.45 2.53
C ALA A 111 -18.43 14.43 1.58
N LEU A 112 -17.24 14.72 1.05
CA LEU A 112 -16.51 13.82 0.15
C LEU A 112 -15.97 12.58 0.87
N LEU A 113 -15.45 12.76 2.09
CA LEU A 113 -14.84 11.68 2.86
C LEU A 113 -15.88 10.83 3.59
N HIS A 114 -16.97 11.44 4.04
CA HIS A 114 -17.96 10.78 4.88
C HIS A 114 -18.70 9.66 4.14
N GLY A 115 -18.70 8.46 4.73
CA GLY A 115 -19.43 7.30 4.22
C GLY A 115 -18.76 6.59 3.04
N THR A 116 -17.64 7.11 2.53
CA THR A 116 -16.89 6.50 1.43
C THR A 116 -15.83 5.54 1.98
N ASN A 117 -15.82 4.30 1.48
CA ASN A 117 -14.81 3.31 1.85
C ASN A 117 -13.64 3.40 0.86
N PHE A 118 -12.63 4.21 1.20
CA PHE A 118 -11.42 4.34 0.39
C PHE A 118 -10.52 3.09 0.54
N GLN A 119 -9.94 2.64 -0.58
CA GLN A 119 -8.89 1.62 -0.59
C GLN A 119 -7.50 2.23 -0.61
N ALA A 120 -7.36 3.48 -1.02
CA ALA A 120 -6.08 4.17 -1.05
C ALA A 120 -6.22 5.62 -0.57
N LEU A 121 -5.31 6.02 0.31
CA LEU A 121 -5.14 7.38 0.79
C LEU A 121 -3.75 7.86 0.38
N HIS A 122 -3.69 8.91 -0.45
CA HIS A 122 -2.47 9.63 -0.77
C HIS A 122 -2.60 11.06 -0.22
N LEU A 123 -1.84 11.39 0.81
CA LEU A 123 -1.72 12.75 1.33
C LEU A 123 -0.36 13.30 0.95
N ASN A 124 -0.31 14.35 0.14
CA ASN A 124 0.95 14.97 -0.27
C ASN A 124 0.93 16.48 -0.06
N SER A 125 1.83 16.99 0.78
CA SER A 125 1.87 18.42 1.10
C SER A 125 0.55 18.95 1.68
N ALA A 126 -0.19 18.11 2.41
CA ALA A 126 -1.42 18.52 3.08
C ALA A 126 -1.11 19.16 4.44
N THR A 127 -1.82 20.22 4.79
CA THR A 127 -1.63 20.95 6.06
C THR A 127 -2.87 20.84 6.93
N TYR A 128 -2.72 20.31 8.14
CA TYR A 128 -3.79 20.13 9.13
C TYR A 128 -4.93 19.21 8.70
N PHE A 129 -4.60 18.16 7.96
CA PHE A 129 -5.56 17.14 7.53
C PHE A 129 -6.04 16.23 8.68
N ASP A 130 -5.36 16.23 9.82
CA ASP A 130 -5.76 15.50 11.03
C ASP A 130 -7.18 15.82 11.49
N ASN A 131 -7.69 17.03 11.24
CA ASN A 131 -9.07 17.41 11.55
C ASN A 131 -10.14 16.59 10.79
N PHE A 132 -9.73 15.87 9.74
CA PHE A 132 -10.60 15.07 8.86
C PHE A 132 -10.29 13.58 8.93
N MET A 133 -9.25 13.17 9.65
CA MET A 133 -8.82 11.76 9.71
C MET A 133 -9.88 10.83 10.29
N ASP A 134 -10.68 11.28 11.25
CA ASP A 134 -11.76 10.48 11.84
C ASP A 134 -12.92 10.20 10.88
N LEU A 135 -13.01 10.94 9.76
CA LEU A 135 -14.01 10.69 8.71
C LEU A 135 -13.58 9.54 7.79
N LEU A 136 -12.27 9.24 7.75
CA LEU A 136 -11.72 8.13 7.01
C LEU A 136 -11.89 6.84 7.81
N ARG A 137 -12.41 5.81 7.16
CA ARG A 137 -12.50 4.46 7.73
C ARG A 137 -11.23 3.68 7.36
N PRO A 138 -10.27 3.49 8.28
CA PRO A 138 -9.02 2.79 7.97
C PRO A 138 -9.23 1.33 7.57
N GLY A 139 -10.38 0.74 7.92
CA GLY A 139 -10.72 -0.68 7.71
C GLY A 139 -10.69 -1.19 6.27
N TYR A 140 -10.78 -0.30 5.29
CA TYR A 140 -10.79 -0.65 3.88
C TYR A 140 -9.49 -0.28 3.17
N LEU A 141 -8.58 0.41 3.86
CA LEU A 141 -7.34 0.88 3.27
C LEU A 141 -6.40 -0.29 2.96
N ARG A 142 -5.84 -0.21 1.77
CA ARG A 142 -4.78 -1.05 1.22
C ARG A 142 -3.51 -0.26 1.01
N THR A 143 -3.65 1.03 0.73
CA THR A 143 -2.54 1.95 0.54
C THR A 143 -2.72 3.15 1.44
N VAL A 144 -1.71 3.43 2.25
CA VAL A 144 -1.55 4.68 2.99
C VAL A 144 -0.22 5.27 2.53
N SER A 145 -0.27 6.48 1.97
CA SER A 145 0.91 7.21 1.53
C SER A 145 0.79 8.66 1.97
N ILE A 146 1.51 9.04 3.02
CA ILE A 146 1.55 10.39 3.56
C ILE A 146 2.95 10.94 3.32
N SER A 147 3.05 12.06 2.61
CA SER A 147 4.32 12.71 2.32
C SER A 147 4.27 14.21 2.50
N CYS A 148 5.35 14.79 3.02
CA CYS A 148 5.56 16.25 3.07
C CYS A 148 4.42 17.02 3.76
N SER A 149 3.70 16.40 4.68
CA SER A 149 2.45 16.91 5.25
C SER A 149 2.64 17.41 6.68
N LYS A 150 1.87 18.43 7.07
CA LYS A 150 1.93 19.06 8.39
C LYS A 150 0.65 18.74 9.17
N PHE A 151 0.78 18.34 10.43
CA PHE A 151 -0.35 18.01 11.31
C PHE A 151 -0.39 18.93 12.52
N LYS A 152 -1.57 19.12 13.12
CA LYS A 152 -1.67 19.84 14.40
C LYS A 152 -1.16 18.94 15.52
N SER A 153 -1.69 17.71 15.58
CA SER A 153 -1.41 16.78 16.68
C SER A 153 -0.76 15.46 16.24
N ALA A 154 0.39 15.15 16.85
CA ALA A 154 1.08 13.87 16.71
C ALA A 154 0.20 12.70 17.16
N SER A 155 -0.56 12.89 18.24
CA SER A 155 -1.40 11.85 18.84
C SER A 155 -2.50 11.37 17.89
N THR A 156 -3.16 12.30 17.20
CA THR A 156 -4.24 12.01 16.25
C THR A 156 -3.71 11.18 15.08
N LEU A 157 -2.58 11.61 14.50
CA LEU A 157 -1.91 10.87 13.43
C LEU A 157 -1.51 9.47 13.89
N SER A 158 -0.82 9.34 15.02
CA SER A 158 -0.33 8.06 15.53
C SER A 158 -1.46 7.08 15.86
N VAL A 159 -2.54 7.53 16.49
CA VAL A 159 -3.72 6.70 16.76
C VAL A 159 -4.38 6.23 15.47
N TRP A 160 -4.51 7.12 14.48
CA TRP A 160 -5.09 6.76 13.20
C TRP A 160 -4.23 5.76 12.42
N LEU A 161 -2.91 5.95 12.39
CA LEU A 161 -1.98 5.00 11.75
C LEU A 161 -1.99 3.64 12.44
N LYS A 162 -2.05 3.58 13.77
CA LYS A 162 -2.23 2.32 14.52
C LYS A 162 -3.49 1.59 14.06
N LYS A 163 -4.62 2.30 13.93
CA LYS A 163 -5.87 1.71 13.41
C LYS A 163 -5.69 1.19 11.98
N ALA A 164 -5.06 1.97 11.10
CA ALA A 164 -4.78 1.54 9.71
C ALA A 164 -3.93 0.26 9.64
N MET A 165 -2.89 0.15 10.48
CA MET A 165 -2.01 -1.01 10.53
C MET A 165 -2.63 -2.27 11.14
N GLN A 166 -3.64 -2.14 12.00
CA GLN A 166 -4.39 -3.28 12.53
C GLN A 166 -5.18 -4.04 11.46
N HIS A 167 -5.41 -3.44 10.30
CA HIS A 167 -6.18 -4.04 9.23
C HIS A 167 -5.33 -4.93 8.31
N LYS A 168 -5.81 -6.17 8.13
CA LYS A 168 -5.12 -7.20 7.33
C LYS A 168 -5.02 -6.87 5.84
N SER A 169 -5.81 -5.91 5.34
CA SER A 169 -5.82 -5.51 3.93
C SER A 169 -4.68 -4.58 3.53
N LEU A 170 -3.95 -4.01 4.49
CA LEU A 170 -2.90 -3.04 4.22
C LEU A 170 -1.75 -3.69 3.45
N ASN A 171 -1.45 -3.12 2.28
CA ASN A 171 -0.47 -3.59 1.32
C ASN A 171 0.71 -2.61 1.17
N CYS A 172 0.43 -1.31 1.22
CA CYS A 172 1.42 -0.26 1.11
C CYS A 172 1.26 0.72 2.27
N PHE A 173 2.35 0.97 2.99
CA PHE A 173 2.40 1.92 4.10
C PHE A 173 3.61 2.84 3.94
N SER A 174 3.37 4.10 3.63
CA SER A 174 4.41 5.12 3.50
C SER A 174 4.04 6.36 4.31
N VAL A 175 4.91 6.78 5.22
CA VAL A 175 4.77 8.01 6.01
C VAL A 175 6.13 8.69 6.06
N LYS A 176 6.28 9.79 5.31
CA LYS A 176 7.56 10.45 5.16
C LYS A 176 7.48 11.96 5.22
N SER A 177 8.53 12.58 5.76
CA SER A 177 8.66 14.05 5.77
C SER A 177 7.43 14.73 6.39
N THR A 178 6.90 14.18 7.48
CA THR A 178 5.76 14.78 8.19
C THR A 178 6.21 15.63 9.37
N SER A 179 5.58 16.79 9.55
CA SER A 179 5.81 17.66 10.71
C SER A 179 4.56 17.84 11.57
N VAL A 180 4.75 18.25 12.83
CA VAL A 180 3.68 18.47 13.81
C VAL A 180 3.89 19.81 14.50
N ASP A 181 2.80 20.56 14.74
CA ASP A 181 2.86 21.84 15.47
C ASP A 181 2.92 21.66 17.00
N ASP A 182 2.14 20.74 17.56
CA ASP A 182 2.20 20.43 19.00
C ASP A 182 3.63 19.99 19.38
N GLU A 183 4.13 20.43 20.55
CA GLU A 183 5.37 19.87 21.13
C GLU A 183 5.20 18.36 21.27
N ALA A 184 5.79 17.59 20.35
CA ALA A 184 5.61 16.14 20.29
C ALA A 184 6.18 15.52 21.58
N PRO A 185 5.36 15.06 22.54
CA PRO A 185 5.88 14.69 23.86
C PRO A 185 6.67 13.38 23.80
N LYS A 186 6.42 12.56 22.77
CA LYS A 186 7.05 11.26 22.54
C LYS A 186 6.96 10.89 21.07
N VAL A 187 8.10 10.50 20.51
CA VAL A 187 8.16 9.87 19.18
C VAL A 187 7.51 8.49 19.26
N GLU A 188 6.52 8.24 18.41
CA GLU A 188 5.85 6.95 18.33
C GLU A 188 6.65 5.97 17.47
N ASP A 189 6.97 4.79 18.02
CA ASP A 189 7.74 3.77 17.32
C ASP A 189 6.83 2.64 16.80
N PHE A 190 6.85 2.46 15.48
CA PHE A 190 6.09 1.42 14.79
C PHE A 190 6.93 0.26 14.28
N GLN A 191 8.25 0.22 14.53
CA GLN A 191 9.15 -0.76 13.94
C GLN A 191 8.71 -2.21 14.23
N GLU A 192 8.45 -2.59 15.48
CA GLU A 192 8.03 -3.96 15.80
C GLU A 192 6.69 -4.34 15.15
N HIS A 193 5.76 -3.38 15.06
CA HIS A 193 4.46 -3.62 14.45
C HIS A 193 4.59 -3.81 12.93
N LEU A 194 5.36 -2.95 12.25
CA LEU A 194 5.65 -3.04 10.83
C LEU A 194 6.44 -4.31 10.49
N TYR A 195 7.41 -4.69 11.33
CA TYR A 195 8.15 -5.94 11.20
C TYR A 195 7.17 -7.14 11.24
N SER A 196 6.28 -7.15 12.23
CA SER A 196 5.28 -8.21 12.35
C SER A 196 4.35 -8.28 11.14
N LEU A 197 3.92 -7.13 10.60
CA LEU A 197 3.12 -7.08 9.38
C LEU A 197 3.91 -7.56 8.15
N LEU A 198 5.17 -7.19 7.98
CA LEU A 198 5.98 -7.66 6.86
C LEU A 198 6.25 -9.16 6.93
N VAL A 199 6.57 -9.67 8.11
CA VAL A 199 6.95 -11.08 8.28
C VAL A 199 5.74 -11.99 8.33
N HIS A 200 4.71 -11.64 9.10
CA HIS A 200 3.59 -12.53 9.41
C HIS A 200 2.32 -12.18 8.64
N SER A 201 2.08 -10.90 8.29
CA SER A 201 0.95 -10.55 7.43
C SER A 201 1.31 -10.84 5.99
N ARG A 202 0.46 -11.60 5.28
CA ARG A 202 0.72 -11.98 3.88
C ARG A 202 0.49 -10.84 2.88
N HIS A 203 0.08 -9.66 3.34
CA HIS A 203 -0.44 -8.61 2.48
C HIS A 203 0.48 -7.39 2.35
N LEU A 204 1.20 -6.99 3.40
CA LEU A 204 2.05 -5.80 3.36
C LEU A 204 3.27 -6.04 2.46
N SER A 205 3.38 -5.32 1.34
CA SER A 205 4.48 -5.46 0.37
C SER A 205 5.37 -4.23 0.30
N TYR A 206 4.93 -3.07 0.78
CA TYR A 206 5.71 -1.84 0.74
C TYR A 206 5.67 -1.11 2.07
N VAL A 207 6.83 -0.77 2.63
CA VAL A 207 6.96 0.07 3.83
C VAL A 207 8.00 1.17 3.64
N SER A 208 7.67 2.41 3.98
CA SER A 208 8.61 3.53 3.98
C SER A 208 8.26 4.50 5.10
N VAL A 209 9.09 4.60 6.14
CA VAL A 209 8.90 5.57 7.23
C VAL A 209 10.21 6.29 7.50
N HIS A 210 10.27 7.58 7.18
CA HIS A 210 11.49 8.38 7.38
C HIS A 210 11.23 9.90 7.39
N ASN A 211 12.09 10.67 8.06
CA ASN A 211 12.02 12.12 8.21
C ASN A 211 10.72 12.61 8.88
N ASN A 212 10.26 11.99 9.95
CA ASN A 212 9.05 12.43 10.64
C ASN A 212 9.37 13.05 12.00
N ASP A 213 8.67 14.13 12.37
CA ASP A 213 8.90 14.80 13.66
C ASP A 213 8.39 13.97 14.86
N SER A 214 7.33 13.18 14.65
CA SER A 214 6.60 12.50 15.72
C SER A 214 6.50 10.97 15.58
N ILE A 215 7.06 10.41 14.52
CA ILE A 215 7.06 8.97 14.24
C ILE A 215 8.51 8.54 14.04
N ALA A 216 8.93 7.45 14.70
CA ALA A 216 10.27 6.95 14.57
C ALA A 216 10.55 6.51 13.14
N ASP A 217 11.69 6.94 12.61
CA ASP A 217 12.17 6.49 11.31
C ASP A 217 12.50 4.99 11.36
N LEU A 218 12.36 4.31 10.23
CA LEU A 218 12.95 2.98 10.08
C LEU A 218 14.47 3.15 10.03
N ASP A 219 15.14 2.45 10.93
CA ASP A 219 16.60 2.49 11.03
C ASP A 219 17.25 1.23 10.44
N LEU A 220 18.58 1.20 10.55
CA LEU A 220 19.41 0.10 10.10
C LEU A 220 19.14 -1.20 10.86
N SER A 221 18.75 -1.12 12.14
CA SER A 221 18.47 -2.31 12.95
C SER A 221 17.24 -3.05 12.41
N PHE A 222 16.23 -2.32 11.94
CA PHE A 222 15.06 -2.86 11.27
C PHE A 222 15.44 -3.61 9.98
N VAL A 223 16.33 -3.02 9.17
CA VAL A 223 16.89 -3.64 7.95
C VAL A 223 17.57 -4.96 8.26
N VAL A 224 18.51 -4.94 9.21
CA VAL A 224 19.27 -6.13 9.62
C VAL A 224 18.34 -7.22 10.13
N LYS A 225 17.30 -6.85 10.87
CA LYS A 225 16.32 -7.79 11.42
C LYS A 225 15.52 -8.47 10.30
N LEU A 226 15.02 -7.72 9.32
CA LEU A 226 14.34 -8.28 8.13
C LEU A 226 15.28 -9.15 7.29
N TRP A 227 16.52 -8.70 7.09
CA TRP A 227 17.53 -9.44 6.33
C TRP A 227 17.82 -10.81 6.97
N LYS A 228 18.06 -10.82 8.29
CA LYS A 228 18.28 -12.06 9.06
C LYS A 228 17.06 -12.97 9.00
N HIS A 229 15.84 -12.42 9.09
CA HIS A 229 14.62 -13.20 8.94
C HIS A 229 14.59 -13.89 7.57
N TRP A 230 14.81 -13.13 6.50
CA TRP A 230 14.80 -13.65 5.14
C TRP A 230 15.85 -14.75 4.93
N LEU A 231 17.11 -14.54 5.37
CA LEU A 231 18.17 -15.56 5.27
C LEU A 231 17.83 -16.87 6.01
N ASN A 232 17.18 -16.74 7.17
CA ASN A 232 16.88 -17.87 8.04
C ASN A 232 15.61 -18.61 7.62
N ALA A 233 14.68 -17.94 6.94
CA ALA A 233 13.45 -18.55 6.43
C ALA A 233 13.73 -19.74 5.50
N GLN A 234 12.83 -20.73 5.46
CA GLN A 234 13.00 -21.89 4.59
C GLN A 234 12.83 -21.52 3.11
N GLU A 235 11.86 -20.66 2.80
CA GLU A 235 11.53 -20.27 1.42
C GLU A 235 11.75 -18.78 1.13
N GLY A 236 12.20 -17.98 2.11
CA GLY A 236 12.21 -16.52 2.00
C GLY A 236 10.79 -15.93 2.03
N PHE A 237 10.63 -14.72 1.48
CA PHE A 237 9.30 -14.12 1.29
C PHE A 237 8.64 -14.71 0.03
N GLN A 238 7.39 -15.17 0.15
CA GLN A 238 6.60 -15.66 -0.99
C GLN A 238 5.96 -14.54 -1.83
N ARG A 239 6.34 -13.29 -1.57
CA ARG A 239 5.83 -12.10 -2.24
C ARG A 239 6.94 -11.07 -2.36
N ARG A 240 6.76 -10.12 -3.27
CA ARG A 240 7.61 -8.95 -3.34
C ARG A 240 7.45 -8.14 -2.06
N VAL A 241 8.55 -7.88 -1.35
CA VAL A 241 8.60 -7.00 -0.17
C VAL A 241 9.64 -5.93 -0.45
N VAL A 242 9.20 -4.69 -0.49
CA VAL A 242 10.04 -3.51 -0.63
C VAL A 242 9.96 -2.74 0.68
N PHE A 243 11.09 -2.39 1.23
CA PHE A 243 11.12 -1.37 2.28
C PHE A 243 12.14 -0.30 1.94
N SER A 244 11.91 0.88 2.48
CA SER A 244 12.67 2.08 2.22
C SER A 244 12.98 2.78 3.53
N CYS A 245 14.26 2.92 3.87
CA CYS A 245 14.71 3.67 5.03
C CYS A 245 15.71 4.74 4.61
N ARG A 246 15.78 5.83 5.36
CA ARG A 246 16.80 6.86 5.11
C ARG A 246 18.00 6.57 5.99
N LEU A 247 19.10 6.16 5.38
CA LEU A 247 20.36 6.06 6.10
C LEU A 247 20.93 7.47 6.19
N LYS A 248 21.21 7.93 7.42
CA LYS A 248 22.11 9.07 7.58
C LYS A 248 23.49 8.55 7.17
N HIS A 249 24.15 9.19 6.22
CA HIS A 249 25.51 8.82 5.80
C HIS A 249 26.40 8.81 7.04
N THR A 250 26.68 7.60 7.52
CA THR A 250 27.33 7.31 8.79
C THR A 250 28.19 6.08 8.57
N ASP A 251 29.23 5.94 9.37
CA ASP A 251 30.12 4.77 9.35
C ASP A 251 29.34 3.43 9.48
N GLU A 252 28.14 3.47 10.06
CA GLU A 252 27.22 2.32 10.18
C GLU A 252 26.69 1.82 8.82
N GLU A 253 26.45 2.72 7.86
CA GLU A 253 26.06 2.34 6.49
C GLU A 253 27.21 1.59 5.82
N GLU A 254 28.43 2.14 5.88
CA GLU A 254 29.60 1.51 5.29
C GLU A 254 29.91 0.15 5.93
N GLU A 255 29.81 0.06 7.26
CA GLU A 255 30.03 -1.19 7.98
C GLU A 255 28.97 -2.23 7.67
N LEU A 256 27.69 -1.84 7.52
CA LEU A 256 26.65 -2.77 7.06
C LEU A 256 26.93 -3.26 5.65
N MET A 257 27.25 -2.34 4.74
CA MET A 257 27.55 -2.66 3.35
C MET A 257 28.73 -3.62 3.26
N ARG A 258 29.77 -3.40 4.07
CA ARG A 258 30.93 -4.30 4.19
C ARG A 258 30.55 -5.65 4.80
N ARG A 259 29.83 -5.65 5.93
CA ARG A 259 29.51 -6.87 6.71
C ARG A 259 28.66 -7.87 5.94
N TYR A 260 27.74 -7.39 5.10
CA TYR A 260 26.87 -8.25 4.29
C TYR A 260 27.25 -8.25 2.80
N GLU A 261 28.40 -7.68 2.47
CA GLU A 261 28.91 -7.57 1.09
C GLU A 261 27.86 -6.99 0.13
N PHE A 262 27.09 -6.03 0.63
CA PHE A 262 26.12 -5.30 -0.15
C PHE A 262 26.87 -4.42 -1.15
N GLU A 263 26.74 -4.80 -2.41
CA GLU A 263 27.17 -3.96 -3.52
C GLU A 263 25.92 -3.37 -4.18
N HIS A 264 26.03 -2.12 -4.62
CA HIS A 264 24.94 -1.44 -5.30
C HIS A 264 24.51 -2.26 -6.53
N TRP A 265 23.20 -2.54 -6.65
CA TRP A 265 22.61 -3.39 -7.71
C TRP A 265 22.94 -4.89 -7.67
N LYS A 266 23.74 -5.36 -6.70
CA LYS A 266 23.99 -6.79 -6.54
C LYS A 266 22.72 -7.51 -6.15
N VAL A 267 22.52 -8.67 -6.78
CA VAL A 267 21.39 -9.55 -6.54
C VAL A 267 21.84 -10.67 -5.62
N PHE A 268 21.22 -10.78 -4.46
CA PHE A 268 21.45 -11.85 -3.51
C PHE A 268 20.42 -12.94 -3.75
N HIS A 269 20.85 -14.20 -3.77
CA HIS A 269 19.96 -15.34 -3.92
C HIS A 269 19.68 -15.97 -2.56
N HIS A 270 18.41 -16.25 -2.30
CA HIS A 270 18.00 -16.99 -1.11
C HIS A 270 18.50 -18.44 -1.21
N LYS A 271 18.80 -19.08 -0.07
CA LYS A 271 19.25 -20.48 -0.02
C LYS A 271 18.26 -21.49 -0.62
N SER A 272 16.98 -21.12 -0.72
CA SER A 272 15.96 -21.95 -1.39
C SER A 272 16.05 -21.95 -2.92
N GLY A 273 16.85 -21.04 -3.49
CA GLY A 273 16.92 -20.80 -4.94
C GLY A 273 15.70 -20.08 -5.53
N ARG A 274 14.63 -19.85 -4.75
CA ARG A 274 13.38 -19.22 -5.23
C ARG A 274 13.29 -17.72 -4.95
N GLY A 275 13.98 -17.24 -3.92
CA GLY A 275 13.96 -15.84 -3.52
C GLY A 275 15.20 -15.10 -4.00
N ARG A 276 15.06 -13.80 -4.26
CA ARG A 276 16.16 -12.87 -4.51
C ARG A 276 15.98 -11.60 -3.70
N ALA A 277 17.08 -10.98 -3.30
CA ALA A 277 17.10 -9.68 -2.67
C ALA A 277 17.96 -8.70 -3.48
N LYS A 278 17.53 -7.44 -3.55
CA LYS A 278 18.27 -6.35 -4.19
C LYS A 278 18.31 -5.17 -3.26
N ILE A 279 19.44 -4.47 -3.30
CA ILE A 279 19.67 -3.29 -2.48
C ILE A 279 20.02 -2.13 -3.39
N PHE A 280 19.33 -1.02 -3.17
CA PHE A 280 19.51 0.20 -3.92
C PHE A 280 19.69 1.35 -2.93
N ASN A 281 20.66 2.22 -3.18
CA ASN A 281 20.74 3.52 -2.53
C ASN A 281 20.36 4.57 -3.58
N THR A 282 19.20 5.20 -3.41
CA THR A 282 18.73 6.27 -4.28
C THR A 282 18.65 7.55 -3.47
N ARG A 283 19.59 8.48 -3.70
CA ARG A 283 19.61 9.81 -3.06
C ARG A 283 19.58 9.75 -1.51
N GLY A 284 20.33 8.81 -0.92
CA GLY A 284 20.40 8.62 0.54
C GLY A 284 19.21 7.85 1.12
N VAL A 285 18.38 7.25 0.26
CA VAL A 285 17.32 6.32 0.66
C VAL A 285 17.77 4.91 0.29
N PHE A 286 17.81 4.05 1.29
CA PHE A 286 18.19 2.65 1.19
C PHE A 286 16.92 1.82 1.00
N ASP A 287 16.76 1.30 -0.22
CA ASP A 287 15.66 0.44 -0.60
C ASP A 287 16.15 -1.00 -0.64
N VAL A 288 15.42 -1.90 0.01
CA VAL A 288 15.64 -3.33 -0.10
C VAL A 288 14.40 -3.99 -0.66
N GLU A 289 14.59 -4.73 -1.73
CA GLU A 289 13.55 -5.49 -2.40
C GLU A 289 13.84 -6.98 -2.27
N PHE A 290 12.93 -7.73 -1.66
CA PHE A 290 12.87 -9.18 -1.71
C PHE A 290 11.82 -9.60 -2.73
N SER A 291 12.08 -10.62 -3.54
CA SER A 291 11.13 -11.18 -4.52
C SER A 291 11.34 -12.66 -4.77
#